data_AF-A0A950X132-F1
#
_entry.id   AF-A0A950X132-F1
#
_cell.length_a   1.000
_cell.length_b   1.000
_cell.length_c   1.000
_cell.angle_alpha   90.00
_cell.angle_beta   90.00
_cell.angle_gamma   90.00
#
_symmetry.space_group_name_H-M   'P 1'
#
loop_
_entity.id
_entity.type
_entity.pdbx_description
1 polymer ?
#
loop_
_entity_poly.entity_id
_entity_poly.type
_entity_poly.pdbx_seq_one_letter_code
_entity_poly.pdbx_strand_id
1 'polypeptide(L)'
;MSRHRTNSKLRWSCALAIVLLGIGLPGSLDAQRAAKLSPKVMAALSAPLVEVKDDDPPLLRLKKERFNAVLKEAKARFDLYDRGLTRISELIEVGERLFSAELDLYDQTEQRTQVLQRHLDVYIEAEANLERQVKEGLATQADLERVRYNKLSVEIDLYKAKNPHS
;
A
#
# COMPACT_ATOMS: atom_id res chain seq x y z
N MET A 1 -65.17 53.34 -26.25
CA MET A 1 -65.13 52.11 -27.08
C MET A 1 -63.67 51.67 -27.21
N SER A 2 -63.32 50.56 -26.54
CA SER A 2 -62.77 49.33 -27.12
C SER A 2 -61.32 49.47 -27.66
N ARG A 3 -60.32 49.12 -26.84
CA ARG A 3 -59.52 47.86 -26.89
C ARG A 3 -58.76 47.65 -28.21
N HIS A 4 -57.43 47.61 -28.16
CA HIS A 4 -56.65 46.37 -28.02
C HIS A 4 -55.11 46.58 -28.07
N ARG A 5 -54.38 45.87 -27.18
CA ARG A 5 -53.11 45.09 -27.36
C ARG A 5 -51.87 45.82 -27.92
N THR A 6 -50.61 45.56 -27.54
CA THR A 6 -49.89 44.41 -26.94
C THR A 6 -48.49 44.94 -26.53
N ASN A 7 -47.97 44.68 -25.33
CA ASN A 7 -47.22 43.49 -24.90
C ASN A 7 -45.80 43.36 -25.49
N SER A 8 -44.74 43.63 -24.69
CA SER A 8 -43.49 42.85 -24.70
C SER A 8 -42.59 43.13 -23.48
N LYS A 9 -42.82 42.33 -22.45
CA LYS A 9 -41.85 41.67 -21.56
C LYS A 9 -40.43 42.27 -21.46
N LEU A 10 -40.23 43.15 -20.48
CA LEU A 10 -38.91 43.47 -19.92
C LEU A 10 -38.52 42.35 -18.95
N ARG A 11 -37.62 41.46 -19.37
CA ARG A 11 -37.13 40.32 -18.57
C ARG A 11 -36.32 40.83 -17.37
N TRP A 12 -36.91 40.73 -16.19
CA TRP A 12 -36.19 40.76 -14.92
C TRP A 12 -35.32 39.50 -14.81
N SER A 13 -34.01 39.69 -14.78
CA SER A 13 -33.04 38.66 -14.43
C SER A 13 -32.42 39.01 -13.08
N CYS A 14 -33.14 38.67 -12.01
CA CYS A 14 -32.55 38.34 -10.72
C CYS A 14 -32.23 36.84 -10.74
N ALA A 15 -30.97 36.44 -10.57
CA ALA A 15 -30.60 35.23 -9.83
C ALA A 15 -29.09 34.97 -9.86
N LEU A 16 -28.49 35.00 -8.66
CA LEU A 16 -27.42 34.11 -8.20
C LEU A 16 -26.05 34.20 -8.90
N ALA A 17 -25.29 35.23 -8.52
CA ALA A 17 -23.84 35.08 -8.40
C ALA A 17 -23.55 34.21 -7.16
N ILE A 18 -23.52 32.89 -7.33
CA ILE A 18 -22.90 31.99 -6.36
C ILE A 18 -21.40 32.25 -6.48
N VAL A 19 -20.88 33.11 -5.61
CA VAL A 19 -19.47 33.13 -5.28
C VAL A 19 -19.19 31.76 -4.66
N LEU A 20 -18.71 30.82 -5.48
CA LEU A 20 -18.02 29.64 -5.00
C LEU A 20 -16.77 30.16 -4.27
N LEU A 21 -16.97 30.49 -2.99
CA LEU A 21 -15.96 30.49 -1.96
C LEU A 21 -15.06 29.30 -2.26
N GLY A 22 -13.82 29.60 -2.63
CA GLY A 22 -12.81 28.61 -2.87
C GLY A 22 -12.76 27.67 -1.68
N ILE A 23 -13.28 26.46 -1.90
CA ILE A 23 -12.98 25.27 -1.12
C ILE A 23 -11.53 24.93 -1.45
N GLY A 24 -10.63 25.82 -1.06
CA GLY A 24 -9.25 25.51 -0.81
C GLY A 24 -9.17 25.21 0.68
N LEU A 25 -9.80 24.13 1.12
CA LEU A 25 -9.23 23.42 2.26
C LEU A 25 -8.02 22.72 1.65
N PRO A 26 -6.78 23.19 1.86
CA PRO A 26 -5.65 22.28 1.77
C PRO A 26 -5.96 21.21 2.82
N GLY A 27 -6.55 20.10 2.38
CA GLY A 27 -6.54 18.87 3.16
C GLY A 27 -5.08 18.67 3.53
N SER A 28 -4.80 18.87 4.82
CA SER A 28 -3.47 19.13 5.33
C SER A 28 -2.53 18.00 4.93
N LEU A 29 -1.53 18.35 4.12
CA LEU A 29 -0.34 17.52 3.92
C LEU A 29 0.35 17.20 5.27
N ASP A 30 0.03 17.94 6.35
CA ASP A 30 0.50 17.71 7.71
C ASP A 30 -0.04 16.42 8.39
N ALA A 31 -1.06 15.75 7.83
CA ALA A 31 -1.63 14.55 8.45
C ALA A 31 -0.83 13.27 8.16
N GLN A 32 0.02 13.25 7.13
CA GLN A 32 1.04 12.21 6.98
C GLN A 32 2.28 12.61 7.78
N ARG A 33 2.15 12.68 9.11
CA ARG A 33 3.31 12.39 9.96
C ARG A 33 3.68 10.95 9.61
N ALA A 34 4.72 10.78 8.78
CA ALA A 34 5.21 9.48 8.37
C ALA A 34 5.34 8.62 9.63
N ALA A 35 4.40 7.69 9.80
CA ALA A 35 4.47 6.75 10.90
C ALA A 35 5.78 6.02 10.67
N LYS A 36 6.77 6.30 11.52
CA LYS A 36 8.11 5.75 11.39
C LYS A 36 7.95 4.23 11.24
N LEU A 37 8.38 3.69 10.10
CA LEU A 37 8.22 2.25 9.86
C LEU A 37 8.95 1.49 10.95
N SER A 38 8.41 0.33 11.27
CA SER A 38 8.96 -0.51 12.32
C SER A 38 10.35 -1.03 11.91
N PRO A 39 11.19 -1.40 12.90
CA PRO A 39 12.47 -2.03 12.64
C PRO A 39 12.38 -3.27 11.74
N LYS A 40 11.28 -4.05 11.82
CA LYS A 40 11.11 -5.27 11.01
C LYS A 40 10.87 -4.95 9.53
N VAL A 41 10.05 -3.92 9.24
CA VAL A 41 9.87 -3.44 7.86
C VAL A 41 11.19 -2.89 7.32
N MET A 42 11.92 -2.11 8.13
CA MET A 42 13.22 -1.59 7.74
C MET A 42 14.25 -2.70 7.48
N ALA A 43 14.21 -3.79 8.24
CA ALA A 43 15.08 -4.95 8.02
C ALA A 43 14.79 -5.63 6.67
N ALA A 44 13.51 -5.80 6.31
CA ALA A 44 13.12 -6.35 5.00
C ALA A 44 13.60 -5.45 3.84
N LEU A 45 13.47 -4.13 3.97
CA LEU A 45 13.94 -3.17 2.97
C LEU A 45 15.46 -3.08 2.89
N SER A 46 16.18 -3.35 3.99
CA SER A 46 17.64 -3.28 4.05
C SER A 46 18.32 -4.54 3.50
N ALA A 47 17.56 -5.53 3.04
CA ALA A 47 18.12 -6.73 2.42
C ALA A 47 19.08 -6.35 1.27
N PRO A 48 20.22 -7.07 1.14
CA PRO A 48 21.11 -6.90 0.00
C PRO A 48 20.45 -7.46 -1.27
N LEU A 49 20.87 -6.95 -2.43
CA LEU A 49 20.56 -7.60 -3.69
C LEU A 49 21.20 -8.99 -3.72
N VAL A 50 20.50 -9.95 -4.30
CA VAL A 50 21.05 -11.30 -4.52
C VAL A 50 21.94 -11.27 -5.75
N GLU A 51 23.16 -11.78 -5.61
CA GLU A 51 24.09 -11.92 -6.74
C GLU A 51 23.53 -12.88 -7.80
N VAL A 52 23.43 -12.39 -9.02
CA VAL A 52 23.08 -13.17 -10.22
C VAL A 52 24.39 -13.57 -10.90
N LYS A 53 24.62 -14.87 -11.04
CA LYS A 53 25.84 -15.41 -11.65
C LYS A 53 25.54 -15.94 -13.05
N ASP A 54 26.53 -15.91 -13.93
CA ASP A 54 26.38 -16.38 -15.31
C ASP A 54 26.13 -17.90 -15.40
N ASP A 55 26.58 -18.65 -14.39
CA ASP A 55 26.41 -20.09 -14.26
C ASP A 55 25.14 -20.51 -13.47
N ASP A 56 24.33 -19.56 -13.02
CA ASP A 56 23.04 -19.87 -12.38
C ASP A 56 22.12 -20.62 -13.37
N PRO A 57 21.41 -21.68 -12.94
CA PRO A 57 20.37 -22.30 -13.75
C PRO A 57 19.36 -21.26 -14.26
N PRO A 58 18.83 -21.36 -15.50
CA PRO A 58 18.00 -20.32 -16.10
C PRO A 58 16.81 -19.87 -15.22
N LEU A 59 16.14 -20.81 -14.55
CA LEU A 59 15.03 -20.49 -13.65
C LEU A 59 15.49 -19.76 -12.38
N LEU A 60 16.61 -20.17 -11.78
CA LEU A 60 17.15 -19.51 -10.59
C LEU A 60 17.55 -18.07 -10.89
N ARG A 61 18.21 -17.84 -12.04
CA ARG A 61 18.54 -16.49 -12.52
C ARG A 61 17.31 -15.60 -12.58
N LEU A 62 16.22 -16.05 -13.22
CA LEU A 62 14.97 -15.28 -13.31
C LEU A 62 14.34 -15.00 -11.93
N LYS A 63 14.37 -15.98 -11.01
CA LYS A 63 13.88 -15.78 -9.64
C LYS A 63 14.67 -14.69 -8.90
N LYS A 64 16.01 -14.72 -8.99
CA LYS A 64 16.91 -13.71 -8.42
C LYS A 64 16.68 -12.32 -9.03
N GLU A 65 16.57 -12.24 -10.35
CA GLU A 65 16.28 -10.99 -11.07
C GLU A 65 14.94 -10.39 -10.63
N ARG A 66 13.90 -11.22 -10.53
CA ARG A 66 12.57 -10.78 -10.06
C ARG A 66 12.62 -10.26 -8.62
N PHE A 67 13.30 -10.97 -7.72
CA PHE A 67 13.52 -10.50 -6.34
C PHE A 67 14.26 -9.15 -6.31
N ASN A 68 15.36 -9.04 -7.06
CA ASN A 68 16.15 -7.80 -7.13
C ASN A 68 15.34 -6.63 -7.70
N ALA A 69 14.50 -6.87 -8.71
CA ALA A 69 13.65 -5.85 -9.30
C ALA A 69 12.62 -5.32 -8.29
N VAL A 70 11.91 -6.21 -7.59
CA VAL A 70 10.92 -5.78 -6.59
C VAL A 70 11.56 -5.17 -5.34
N LEU A 71 12.75 -5.62 -4.94
CA LEU A 71 13.48 -5.00 -3.82
C LEU A 71 13.90 -3.56 -4.15
N LYS A 72 14.32 -3.28 -5.40
CA LYS A 72 14.58 -1.91 -5.85
C LYS A 72 13.30 -1.07 -5.86
N GLU A 73 12.20 -1.62 -6.34
CA GLU A 73 10.90 -0.93 -6.30
C GLU A 73 10.45 -0.63 -4.86
N ALA A 74 10.55 -1.60 -3.95
CA ALA A 74 10.19 -1.45 -2.55
C ALA A 74 11.00 -0.34 -1.88
N LYS A 75 12.32 -0.29 -2.14
CA LYS A 75 13.19 0.80 -1.68
C LYS A 75 12.76 2.17 -2.22
N ALA A 76 12.42 2.26 -3.51
CA ALA A 76 11.97 3.51 -4.13
C ALA A 76 10.60 3.97 -3.60
N ARG A 77 9.64 3.04 -3.44
CA ARG A 77 8.33 3.33 -2.85
C ARG A 77 8.45 3.77 -1.39
N PHE A 78 9.38 3.16 -0.66
CA PHE A 78 9.68 3.57 0.71
C PHE A 78 10.23 5.01 0.78
N ASP A 79 11.17 5.39 -0.11
CA ASP A 79 11.64 6.79 -0.20
C ASP A 79 10.49 7.76 -0.45
N LEU A 80 9.59 7.41 -1.37
CA LEU A 80 8.39 8.22 -1.63
C LEU A 80 7.50 8.31 -0.38
N TYR A 81 7.36 7.23 0.40
CA TYR A 81 6.50 7.21 1.58
C TYR A 81 7.09 8.07 2.70
N ASP A 82 8.39 7.96 2.94
CA ASP A 82 9.11 8.78 3.93
C ASP A 82 8.98 10.28 3.63
N ARG A 83 8.89 10.62 2.33
CA ARG A 83 8.67 11.99 1.83
C ARG A 83 7.19 12.41 1.79
N GLY A 84 6.26 11.56 2.19
CA GLY A 84 4.81 11.83 2.13
C GLY A 84 4.24 11.91 0.71
N LEU A 85 4.91 11.29 -0.27
CA LEU A 85 4.53 11.31 -1.69
C LEU A 85 3.75 10.06 -2.14
N THR A 86 3.53 9.11 -1.23
CA THR A 86 2.72 7.91 -1.48
C THR A 86 1.98 7.49 -0.20
N ARG A 87 1.05 6.55 -0.36
CA ARG A 87 0.20 6.02 0.71
C ARG A 87 0.74 4.68 1.21
N ILE A 88 0.39 4.34 2.45
CA ILE A 88 0.76 3.05 3.07
C ILE A 88 0.23 1.85 2.28
N SER A 89 -0.92 1.98 1.60
CA SER A 89 -1.49 0.93 0.74
C SER A 89 -0.53 0.51 -0.37
N GLU A 90 0.21 1.47 -0.96
CA GLU A 90 1.20 1.18 -2.01
C GLU A 90 2.43 0.46 -1.44
N LEU A 91 2.79 0.75 -0.18
CA LEU A 91 3.85 0.01 0.52
C LEU A 91 3.46 -1.43 0.83
N ILE A 92 2.20 -1.66 1.21
CA ILE A 92 1.67 -3.01 1.46
C ILE A 92 1.74 -3.83 0.17
N GLU A 93 1.27 -3.30 -0.96
CA GLU A 93 1.25 -3.99 -2.25
C GLU A 93 2.66 -4.34 -2.77
N VAL A 94 3.66 -3.45 -2.60
CA VAL A 94 5.04 -3.78 -2.99
C VAL A 94 5.69 -4.74 -1.99
N GLY A 95 5.34 -4.67 -0.71
CA GLY A 95 5.79 -5.59 0.32
C GLY A 95 5.33 -7.04 0.06
N GLU A 96 4.08 -7.23 -0.34
CA GLU A 96 3.53 -8.53 -0.77
C GLU A 96 4.35 -9.15 -1.90
N ARG A 97 4.61 -8.36 -2.94
CA ARG A 97 5.40 -8.83 -4.08
C ARG A 97 6.84 -9.12 -3.69
N LEU A 98 7.42 -8.36 -2.76
CA LEU A 98 8.78 -8.59 -2.26
C LEU A 98 8.88 -9.94 -1.54
N PHE A 99 8.02 -10.20 -0.55
CA PHE A 99 8.05 -11.46 0.19
C PHE A 99 7.66 -12.66 -0.70
N SER A 100 6.70 -12.49 -1.61
CA SER A 100 6.39 -13.52 -2.62
C SER A 100 7.59 -13.84 -3.51
N ALA A 101 8.31 -12.81 -3.98
CA ALA A 101 9.51 -13.02 -4.77
C ALA A 101 10.64 -13.69 -3.98
N GLU A 102 10.78 -13.34 -2.70
CA GLU A 102 11.75 -13.95 -1.78
C GLU A 102 11.44 -15.42 -1.51
N LEU A 103 10.17 -15.79 -1.30
CA LEU A 103 9.76 -17.18 -1.07
C LEU A 103 10.15 -18.10 -2.22
N ASP A 104 10.03 -17.62 -3.46
CA ASP A 104 10.36 -18.42 -4.63
C ASP A 104 11.88 -18.65 -4.79
N LEU A 105 12.74 -17.91 -4.08
CA LEU A 105 14.18 -18.18 -4.07
C LEU A 105 14.53 -19.47 -3.32
N TYR A 106 13.65 -19.93 -2.44
CA TYR A 106 13.93 -21.04 -1.53
C TYR A 106 13.02 -22.23 -1.82
N ASP A 107 13.65 -23.38 -2.04
CA ASP A 107 12.96 -24.67 -2.14
C ASP A 107 12.91 -25.39 -0.78
N GLN A 108 13.84 -25.10 0.14
CA GLN A 108 13.90 -25.71 1.46
C GLN A 108 12.80 -25.16 2.37
N THR A 109 12.02 -26.07 2.97
CA THR A 109 10.90 -25.74 3.88
C THR A 109 11.32 -24.83 5.03
N GLU A 110 12.50 -25.04 5.60
CA GLU A 110 13.00 -24.23 6.72
C GLU A 110 13.20 -22.76 6.31
N GLN A 111 13.89 -22.52 5.19
CA GLN A 111 14.13 -21.18 4.65
C GLN A 111 12.81 -20.48 4.29
N ARG A 112 11.89 -21.20 3.62
CA ARG A 112 10.56 -20.69 3.29
C ARG A 112 9.77 -20.29 4.56
N THR A 113 9.83 -21.12 5.60
CA THR A 113 9.19 -20.85 6.89
C THR A 113 9.75 -19.59 7.56
N GLN A 114 11.06 -19.36 7.46
CA GLN A 114 11.69 -18.14 7.98
C GLN A 114 11.24 -16.88 7.23
N VAL A 115 11.09 -16.95 5.91
CA VAL A 115 10.55 -15.84 5.10
C VAL A 115 9.10 -15.56 5.48
N LEU A 116 8.25 -16.60 5.56
CA LEU A 116 6.85 -16.48 5.97
C LEU A 116 6.71 -15.89 7.38
N GLN A 117 7.57 -16.29 8.32
CA GLN A 117 7.57 -15.71 9.67
C GLN A 117 7.90 -14.22 9.64
N ARG A 118 8.92 -13.79 8.88
CA ARG A 118 9.24 -12.35 8.72
C ARG A 118 8.11 -11.57 8.06
N HIS A 119 7.44 -12.17 7.07
CA HIS A 119 6.29 -11.55 6.41
C HIS A 119 5.12 -11.37 7.38
N LEU A 120 4.81 -12.39 8.18
CA LEU A 120 3.79 -12.33 9.22
C LEU A 120 4.10 -11.24 10.25
N ASP A 121 5.36 -11.19 10.70
CA ASP A 121 5.84 -10.20 11.64
C ASP A 121 5.64 -8.75 11.15
N VAL A 122 5.87 -8.51 9.85
CA VAL A 122 5.58 -7.22 9.20
C VAL A 122 4.09 -6.91 9.22
N TYR A 123 3.23 -7.90 8.94
CA TYR A 123 1.78 -7.67 8.97
C TYR A 123 1.22 -7.41 10.35
N ILE A 124 1.72 -8.07 11.40
CA ILE A 124 1.31 -7.81 12.79
C ILE A 124 1.54 -6.34 13.14
N GLU A 125 2.69 -5.78 12.73
CA GLU A 125 3.01 -4.37 12.99
C GLU A 125 2.22 -3.42 12.09
N ALA A 126 2.03 -3.77 10.82
CA ALA A 126 1.21 -3.01 9.89
C ALA A 126 -0.25 -2.91 10.38
N GLU A 127 -0.83 -4.02 10.84
CA GLU A 127 -2.18 -4.06 11.42
C GLU A 127 -2.28 -3.13 12.64
N ALA A 128 -1.38 -3.27 13.62
CA ALA A 128 -1.40 -2.45 14.83
C ALA A 128 -1.25 -0.94 14.53
N ASN A 129 -0.46 -0.58 13.53
CA ASN A 129 -0.31 0.80 13.07
C ASN A 129 -1.58 1.30 12.37
N LEU A 130 -2.14 0.47 11.48
CA LEU A 130 -3.31 0.83 10.68
C LEU A 130 -4.58 0.90 11.53
N GLU A 131 -4.74 0.04 12.54
CA GLU A 131 -5.80 0.15 13.55
C GLU A 131 -5.79 1.50 14.26
N ARG A 132 -4.60 2.01 14.60
CA ARG A 132 -4.45 3.34 15.21
C ARG A 132 -4.87 4.44 14.24
N GLN A 133 -4.39 4.37 13.00
CA GLN A 133 -4.72 5.35 11.96
C GLN A 133 -6.22 5.36 11.63
N VAL A 134 -6.88 4.20 11.61
CA VAL A 134 -8.34 4.12 11.41
C VAL A 134 -9.08 4.80 12.56
N LYS A 135 -8.67 4.59 13.82
CA LYS A 135 -9.26 5.28 14.99
C LYS A 135 -9.09 6.79 14.95
N GLU A 136 -7.98 7.26 14.36
CA GLU A 136 -7.67 8.68 14.19
C GLU A 136 -8.27 9.28 12.91
N GLY A 137 -8.96 8.48 12.07
CA GLY A 137 -9.53 8.93 10.80
C GLY A 137 -8.49 9.18 9.69
N LEU A 138 -7.27 8.68 9.85
CA LEU A 138 -6.13 8.83 8.93
C LEU A 138 -6.02 7.69 7.90
N ALA A 139 -6.73 6.58 8.14
CA ALA A 139 -6.82 5.44 7.24
C ALA A 139 -8.26 4.91 7.17
N THR A 140 -8.56 4.10 6.16
CA THR A 140 -9.91 3.53 5.99
C THR A 140 -10.05 2.17 6.65
N GLN A 141 -11.26 1.81 7.08
CA GLN A 141 -11.56 0.45 7.55
C GLN A 141 -11.23 -0.61 6.47
N ALA A 142 -11.41 -0.27 5.20
CA ALA A 142 -11.10 -1.17 4.09
C ALA A 142 -9.61 -1.51 4.00
N ASP A 143 -8.72 -0.54 4.27
CA ASP A 143 -7.28 -0.79 4.31
C ASP A 143 -6.93 -1.74 5.46
N LEU A 144 -7.55 -1.55 6.63
CA LEU A 144 -7.36 -2.42 7.80
C LEU A 144 -7.81 -3.86 7.52
N GLU A 145 -8.99 -4.05 6.94
CA GLU A 145 -9.48 -5.40 6.60
C GLU A 145 -8.62 -6.07 5.52
N ARG A 146 -8.05 -5.30 4.58
CA ARG A 146 -7.09 -5.84 3.61
C ARG A 146 -5.84 -6.37 4.30
N VAL A 147 -5.25 -5.61 5.21
CA VAL A 147 -4.06 -6.06 5.98
C VAL A 147 -4.38 -7.31 6.80
N ARG A 148 -5.56 -7.36 7.44
CA ARG A 148 -6.01 -8.54 8.19
C ARG A 148 -6.14 -9.78 7.31
N TYR A 149 -6.77 -9.63 6.14
CA TYR A 149 -6.89 -10.71 5.17
C TYR A 149 -5.50 -11.23 4.76
N ASN A 150 -4.59 -10.34 4.38
CA ASN A 150 -3.24 -10.73 3.95
C ASN A 150 -2.42 -11.36 5.07
N LYS A 151 -2.54 -10.85 6.31
CA LYS A 151 -1.95 -11.45 7.51
C LYS A 151 -2.42 -12.91 7.67
N LEU A 152 -3.73 -13.13 7.63
CA LEU A 152 -4.32 -14.47 7.76
C LEU A 152 -3.86 -15.41 6.64
N SER A 153 -3.74 -14.91 5.40
CA SER A 153 -3.18 -15.71 4.30
C SER A 153 -1.76 -16.18 4.60
N VAL A 154 -0.89 -15.30 5.10
CA VAL A 154 0.48 -15.68 5.50
C VAL A 154 0.49 -16.62 6.69
N GLU A 155 -0.40 -16.44 7.68
CA GLU A 155 -0.54 -17.38 8.80
C GLU A 155 -0.92 -18.78 8.33
N ILE A 156 -1.86 -18.89 7.38
CA ILE A 156 -2.26 -20.16 6.77
C ILE A 156 -1.09 -20.80 6.03
N ASP A 157 -0.35 -20.04 5.22
CA ASP A 157 0.80 -20.55 4.47
C ASP A 157 1.93 -20.99 5.41
N LEU A 158 2.18 -20.23 6.48
CA LEU A 158 3.13 -20.58 7.53
C LEU A 158 2.71 -21.86 8.27
N TYR A 159 1.42 -22.01 8.57
CA TYR A 159 0.87 -23.22 9.18
C TYR A 159 1.09 -24.44 8.28
N LYS A 160 0.78 -24.33 6.98
CA LYS A 160 1.02 -25.40 6.00
C LYS A 160 2.51 -25.74 5.88
N ALA A 161 3.38 -24.73 5.85
CA ALA A 161 4.82 -24.95 5.76
C ALA A 161 5.38 -25.68 6.99
N LYS A 162 4.86 -25.38 8.19
CA LYS A 162 5.22 -26.07 9.45
C LYS A 162 4.60 -27.46 9.56
N ASN A 163 3.50 -27.72 8.85
CA ASN A 163 2.74 -28.98 8.91
C ASN A 163 2.51 -29.56 7.49
N PRO A 164 3.56 -30.03 6.80
CA PRO A 164 3.46 -30.45 5.39
C PRO A 164 2.60 -31.71 5.15
N HIS A 165 2.06 -32.33 6.20
CA HIS A 165 1.25 -33.55 6.15
C HIS A 165 -0.18 -33.37 6.69
N SER A 166 -0.57 -32.15 7.06
CA SER A 166 -1.92 -31.84 7.58
C SER A 166 -2.91 -31.48 6.47
#